data_AF-A0A659UP80-F1
#
_entry.id   AF-A0A659UP80-F1
#
_cell.length_a   1.000
_cell.length_b   1.000
_cell.length_c   1.000
_cell.angle_alpha   90.00
_cell.angle_beta   90.00
_cell.angle_gamma   90.00
#
_symmetry.space_group_name_H-M   'P 1'
#
loop_
_entity.id
_entity.type
_entity.pdbx_description
1 polymer ?
#
loop_
_entity_poly.entity_id
_entity_poly.type
_entity_poly.pdbx_seq_one_letter_code
_entity_poly.pdbx_strand_id
1 'polypeptide(L)'
;DECMLFFDRIDDERHLESLLDRIFAELQGEVDVAGHGLRIQASAGAVLSKVGGTDVDAMIVKADLALYKAKELGKNGWRLFEAAMDAAFRNRQLMKADLRSAVESRDLRVVYQPIVAMNTMRIASCEA
;
A
#
# COMPACT_ATOMS: atom_id res chain seq x y z
N ASP A 1 -16.64 3.92 -2.37
CA ASP A 1 -16.33 4.31 -3.75
C ASP A 1 -15.08 3.63 -4.24
N GLU A 2 -15.29 2.65 -5.11
CA GLU A 2 -14.24 1.96 -5.84
C GLU A 2 -14.64 1.97 -7.32
N CYS A 3 -13.67 2.29 -8.19
CA CYS A 3 -13.84 2.36 -9.63
C CYS A 3 -12.67 1.62 -10.29
N MET A 4 -12.90 1.06 -11.47
CA MET A 4 -11.86 0.38 -12.26
C MET A 4 -11.78 1.04 -13.64
N LEU A 5 -10.55 1.29 -14.09
CA LEU A 5 -10.25 1.86 -15.40
C LEU A 5 -9.51 0.80 -16.22
N PHE A 6 -9.92 0.60 -17.48
CA PHE A 6 -9.29 -0.32 -18.42
C PHE A 6 -8.81 0.45 -19.65
N PHE A 7 -7.58 0.16 -20.08
CA PHE A 7 -6.97 0.74 -21.27
C PHE A 7 -6.59 -0.38 -22.23
N ASP A 8 -7.16 -0.37 -23.44
CA ASP A 8 -6.93 -1.41 -24.45
C ASP A 8 -5.62 -1.19 -25.25
N ARG A 9 -5.13 0.05 -25.29
CA ARG A 9 -3.97 0.46 -26.07
C ARG A 9 -3.03 1.30 -25.23
N ILE A 10 -2.02 0.63 -24.67
CA ILE A 10 -0.89 1.22 -23.98
C ILE A 10 0.37 0.73 -24.68
N ASP A 11 1.19 1.67 -25.16
CA ASP A 11 2.40 1.33 -25.93
C ASP A 11 3.52 0.83 -25.01
N ASP A 12 3.72 1.52 -23.90
CA ASP A 12 4.71 1.19 -22.89
C ASP A 12 4.30 1.72 -21.50
N GLU A 13 5.15 1.42 -20.52
CA GLU A 13 4.97 1.87 -19.14
C GLU A 13 4.85 3.39 -19.06
N ARG A 14 5.72 4.15 -19.73
CA ARG A 14 5.76 5.62 -19.70
C ARG A 14 4.47 6.25 -20.24
N HIS A 15 3.87 5.66 -21.27
CA HIS A 15 2.57 6.08 -21.79
C HIS A 15 1.51 5.92 -20.68
N LEU A 16 1.47 4.79 -19.99
CA LEU A 16 0.57 4.59 -18.86
C LEU A 16 0.82 5.57 -17.71
N GLU A 17 2.09 5.80 -17.34
CA GLU A 17 2.44 6.76 -16.28
C GLU A 17 1.93 8.16 -16.61
N SER A 18 2.19 8.63 -17.84
CA SER A 18 1.76 9.95 -18.31
C SER A 18 0.24 10.12 -18.29
N LEU A 19 -0.49 9.05 -18.64
CA LEU A 19 -1.95 9.06 -18.64
C LEU A 19 -2.49 9.13 -17.20
N LEU A 20 -1.96 8.32 -16.29
CA LEU A 20 -2.37 8.31 -14.88
C LEU A 20 -2.00 9.62 -14.17
N ASP A 21 -0.83 10.19 -14.43
CA ASP A 21 -0.43 11.49 -13.89
C ASP A 21 -1.40 12.59 -14.33
N ARG A 22 -1.84 12.57 -15.59
CA ARG A 22 -2.84 13.52 -16.07
C ARG A 22 -4.19 13.34 -15.36
N ILE A 23 -4.67 12.11 -15.22
CA ILE A 23 -5.92 11.82 -14.49
C ILE A 23 -5.83 12.33 -13.05
N PHE A 24 -4.72 12.05 -12.36
CA PHE A 24 -4.54 12.48 -10.97
C PHE A 24 -4.36 13.99 -10.84
N ALA A 25 -3.72 14.65 -11.82
CA ALA A 25 -3.63 16.11 -11.85
C ALA A 25 -5.01 16.76 -12.01
N GLU A 26 -5.89 16.20 -12.84
CA GLU A 26 -7.26 16.71 -13.03
C GLU A 26 -8.17 16.41 -11.82
N LEU A 27 -7.91 15.32 -11.09
CA LEU A 27 -8.61 14.98 -9.85
C LEU A 27 -8.15 15.81 -8.64
N GLN A 28 -6.99 16.47 -8.73
CA GLN A 28 -6.49 17.32 -7.65
C GLN A 28 -7.21 18.67 -7.66
N GLY A 29 -7.97 18.95 -6.59
CA GLY A 29 -8.60 20.25 -6.40
C GLY A 29 -9.81 20.21 -5.47
N GLU A 30 -10.50 21.34 -5.40
CA GLU A 30 -11.83 21.44 -4.80
C GLU A 30 -12.87 21.34 -5.92
N VAL A 31 -13.85 20.47 -5.72
CA VAL A 31 -15.01 20.34 -6.60
C VAL A 31 -16.18 21.03 -5.93
N ASP A 32 -16.86 21.91 -6.66
CA ASP A 32 -18.09 22.53 -6.18
C ASP A 32 -19.24 21.53 -6.29
N VAL A 33 -19.78 21.14 -5.14
CA VAL A 33 -20.99 20.33 -5.04
C VAL A 33 -22.04 21.14 -4.29
N ALA A 34 -23.04 21.63 -5.03
CA ALA A 34 -24.14 22.43 -4.49
C ALA A 34 -23.68 23.66 -3.68
N GLY A 35 -22.67 24.39 -4.16
CA GLY A 35 -22.12 25.59 -3.52
C GLY A 35 -21.09 25.28 -2.42
N HIS A 36 -20.69 24.02 -2.23
CA HIS A 36 -19.70 23.61 -1.24
C HIS A 36 -18.44 23.08 -1.94
N GLY A 37 -17.29 23.69 -1.65
CA GLY A 37 -15.99 23.19 -2.09
C GLY A 37 -15.63 21.90 -1.34
N LEU A 38 -15.61 20.78 -2.05
CA LEU A 38 -15.20 19.49 -1.50
C LEU A 38 -13.84 19.10 -2.06
N ARG A 39 -12.91 18.77 -1.17
CA ARG A 39 -11.60 18.25 -1.56
C ARG A 39 -11.68 16.74 -1.76
N ILE A 40 -11.44 16.29 -2.99
CA ILE A 40 -11.42 14.86 -3.32
C ILE A 40 -9.98 14.35 -3.19
N GLN A 41 -9.83 13.16 -2.60
CA GLN A 41 -8.56 12.42 -2.59
C GLN A 41 -8.81 11.05 -3.21
N ALA A 42 -8.05 10.72 -4.25
CA ALA A 42 -8.11 9.43 -4.92
C ALA A 42 -6.83 8.64 -4.65
N SER A 43 -6.90 7.32 -4.74
CA SER A 43 -5.69 6.49 -4.80
C SER A 43 -5.94 5.37 -5.80
N ALA A 44 -4.92 5.03 -6.58
CA ALA A 44 -5.04 4.03 -7.63
C ALA A 44 -3.86 3.06 -7.60
N GLY A 45 -4.13 1.83 -8.02
CA GLY A 45 -3.13 0.85 -8.38
C GLY A 45 -3.26 0.53 -9.86
N ALA A 46 -2.14 0.46 -10.56
CA ALA A 46 -2.09 0.21 -11.98
C ALA A 46 -1.27 -1.05 -12.28
N VAL A 47 -1.62 -1.75 -13.35
CA VAL A 47 -0.88 -2.92 -13.83
C VAL A 47 -0.84 -2.87 -15.35
N LEU A 48 0.32 -3.17 -15.92
CA LEU A 48 0.51 -3.29 -17.36
C LEU A 48 0.79 -4.76 -17.70
N SER A 49 0.10 -5.29 -18.72
CA SER A 49 0.29 -6.67 -19.17
C SER A 49 0.24 -6.78 -20.68
N LYS A 50 1.00 -7.71 -21.25
CA LYS A 50 1.02 -7.99 -22.69
C LYS A 50 -0.11 -8.95 -23.06
N VAL A 51 -0.86 -8.63 -24.11
CA VAL A 51 -2.07 -9.36 -24.56
C VAL A 51 -1.91 -10.89 -24.59
N GLY A 52 -0.79 -11.42 -25.08
CA GLY A 52 -0.59 -12.85 -25.35
C GLY A 52 -0.40 -13.80 -24.15
N GLY A 53 -0.53 -13.34 -22.91
CA GLY A 53 -0.37 -14.18 -21.70
C GLY A 53 -1.06 -13.61 -20.47
N THR A 54 -2.09 -12.78 -20.68
CA THR A 54 -2.73 -12.02 -19.61
C THR A 54 -3.94 -12.78 -19.07
N ASP A 55 -3.89 -13.09 -17.78
CA ASP A 55 -5.06 -13.44 -16.99
C ASP A 55 -5.64 -12.17 -16.35
N VAL A 56 -6.89 -11.85 -16.68
CA VAL A 56 -7.58 -10.65 -16.20
C VAL A 56 -7.79 -10.70 -14.69
N ASP A 57 -8.10 -11.88 -14.14
CA ASP A 57 -8.29 -12.02 -12.69
C ASP A 57 -6.97 -11.74 -11.96
N ALA A 58 -5.86 -12.26 -12.48
CA ALA A 58 -4.53 -11.95 -11.97
C ALA A 58 -4.16 -10.46 -12.12
N MET A 59 -4.60 -9.77 -13.18
CA MET A 59 -4.40 -8.32 -13.31
C MET A 59 -5.14 -7.55 -12.22
N ILE A 60 -6.41 -7.90 -11.97
CA ILE A 60 -7.22 -7.23 -10.95
C ILE A 60 -6.55 -7.35 -9.58
N VAL A 61 -6.08 -8.55 -9.22
CA VAL A 61 -5.36 -8.78 -7.96
C VAL A 61 -4.08 -7.94 -7.88
N LYS A 62 -3.31 -7.86 -8.97
CA LYS A 62 -2.09 -7.04 -9.04
C LYS A 62 -2.37 -5.54 -8.91
N ALA A 63 -3.42 -5.06 -9.56
CA ALA A 63 -3.85 -3.67 -9.47
C ALA A 63 -4.29 -3.32 -8.04
N ASP A 64 -5.07 -4.19 -7.39
CA ASP A 64 -5.49 -3.98 -6.01
C ASP A 64 -4.30 -3.98 -5.04
N LEU A 65 -3.30 -4.83 -5.29
CA LEU A 65 -2.09 -4.81 -4.49
C LEU A 65 -1.30 -3.50 -4.63
N ALA A 66 -1.18 -2.99 -5.86
CA ALA A 66 -0.55 -1.69 -6.10
C ALA A 66 -1.35 -0.55 -5.44
N LEU A 67 -2.69 -0.63 -5.44
CA LEU A 67 -3.57 0.32 -4.76
C LEU A 67 -3.35 0.30 -3.25
N TYR A 68 -3.23 -0.89 -2.66
CA TYR A 68 -2.93 -1.03 -1.24
C TYR A 68 -1.61 -0.35 -0.88
N LYS A 69 -0.57 -0.52 -1.71
CA LYS A 69 0.70 0.18 -1.53
C LYS A 69 0.60 1.69 -1.67
N ALA A 70 -0.19 2.19 -2.63
CA ALA A 70 -0.47 3.62 -2.74
C ALA A 70 -1.16 4.18 -1.49
N LYS A 71 -2.09 3.42 -0.89
CA LYS A 71 -2.77 3.79 0.36
C LYS A 71 -1.82 3.82 1.57
N GLU A 72 -0.84 2.91 1.64
CA GLU A 72 0.17 2.89 2.72
C GLU A 72 1.12 4.09 2.67
N LEU A 73 1.48 4.56 1.46
CA LEU A 73 2.50 5.60 1.25
C LEU A 73 1.98 7.04 1.39
N GLY A 74 0.74 7.23 1.84
CA GLY A 74 0.20 8.57 2.14
C GLY A 74 -1.09 8.94 1.43
N LYS A 75 -1.69 8.03 0.64
CA LYS A 75 -2.91 8.28 -0.15
C LYS A 75 -2.70 9.44 -1.17
N ASN A 76 -3.74 9.80 -1.90
CA ASN A 76 -3.70 10.89 -2.90
C ASN A 76 -2.67 10.70 -4.04
N GLY A 77 -2.49 9.47 -4.50
CA GLY A 77 -1.56 9.14 -5.58
C GLY A 77 -1.77 7.74 -6.12
N TRP A 78 -0.99 7.37 -7.13
CA TRP A 78 -1.07 6.07 -7.76
C TRP A 78 0.26 5.33 -7.73
N ARG A 79 0.21 4.00 -7.92
CA ARG A 79 1.40 3.15 -8.04
C ARG A 79 1.22 2.11 -9.12
N LEU A 80 2.28 1.88 -9.89
CA LEU A 80 2.38 0.74 -10.78
C LEU A 80 2.72 -0.52 -9.99
N PHE A 81 2.14 -1.65 -10.37
CA PHE A 81 2.49 -2.95 -9.83
C PHE A 81 3.93 -3.31 -10.17
N GLU A 82 4.73 -3.57 -9.14
CA GLU A 82 6.04 -4.18 -9.25
C GLU A 82 6.02 -5.59 -8.64
N ALA A 83 6.75 -6.55 -9.22
CA ALA A 83 6.80 -7.92 -8.69
C ALA A 83 7.25 -7.99 -7.21
N ALA A 84 8.06 -7.03 -6.76
CA ALA A 84 8.46 -6.88 -5.37
C ALA A 84 7.27 -6.63 -4.42
N MET A 85 6.18 -6.00 -4.91
CA MET A 85 4.97 -5.76 -4.12
C MET A 85 4.29 -7.07 -3.73
N ASP A 86 4.26 -8.05 -4.63
CA ASP A 86 3.64 -9.36 -4.42
C ASP A 86 4.38 -10.16 -3.32
N ALA A 87 5.71 -10.13 -3.32
CA ALA A 87 6.52 -10.74 -2.26
C ALA A 87 6.30 -10.06 -0.90
N ALA A 88 6.32 -8.72 -0.87
CA ALA A 88 6.10 -7.96 0.37
C ALA A 88 4.69 -8.19 0.95
N PHE A 89 3.68 -8.29 0.08
CA PHE A 89 2.31 -8.59 0.48
C PHE A 89 2.18 -9.98 1.07
N ARG A 90 2.69 -11.01 0.38
CA ARG A 90 2.69 -12.38 0.89
C ARG A 90 3.35 -12.48 2.26
N ASN A 91 4.53 -11.89 2.43
CA ASN A 91 5.23 -11.87 3.72
C ASN A 91 4.41 -11.16 4.80
N ARG A 92 3.75 -10.03 4.48
CA ARG A 92 2.89 -9.32 5.43
C ARG A 92 1.66 -10.15 5.84
N GLN A 93 1.06 -10.88 4.91
CA GLN A 93 -0.09 -11.73 5.20
C GLN A 93 0.30 -12.96 6.03
N LEU A 94 1.44 -13.58 5.74
CA LEU A 94 2.02 -14.63 6.57
C LEU A 94 2.29 -14.12 7.99
N MET A 95 2.99 -12.99 8.13
CA MET A 95 3.26 -12.39 9.43
C MET A 95 2.00 -12.07 10.23
N LYS A 96 0.92 -11.59 9.58
CA LYS A 96 -0.37 -11.37 10.25
C LYS A 96 -1.00 -12.67 10.73
N ALA A 97 -0.95 -13.73 9.92
CA ALA A 97 -1.47 -15.03 10.29
C ALA A 97 -0.68 -15.62 11.47
N ASP A 98 0.65 -15.56 11.40
CA ASP A 98 1.56 -16.02 12.45
C ASP A 98 1.35 -15.25 13.75
N LEU A 99 1.24 -13.91 13.69
CA LEU A 99 1.00 -13.09 14.87
C LEU A 99 -0.36 -13.38 15.51
N ARG A 100 -1.42 -13.54 14.69
CA ARG A 100 -2.74 -13.93 15.19
C ARG A 100 -2.68 -15.29 15.90
N SER A 101 -2.01 -16.27 15.29
CA SER A 101 -1.80 -17.57 15.92
C SER A 101 -1.00 -17.45 17.22
N ALA A 102 0.08 -16.68 17.25
CA ALA A 102 0.90 -16.50 18.44
C ALA A 102 0.13 -15.83 19.59
N VAL A 103 -0.79 -14.90 19.29
CA VAL A 103 -1.69 -14.31 20.29
C VAL A 103 -2.69 -15.33 20.81
N GLU A 104 -3.36 -16.08 19.92
CA GLU A 104 -4.34 -17.11 20.29
C GLU A 104 -3.70 -18.24 21.12
N SER A 105 -2.49 -18.66 20.75
CA SER A 105 -1.70 -19.68 21.43
C SER A 105 -0.93 -19.17 22.66
N ARG A 106 -0.94 -17.86 22.92
CA ARG A 106 -0.17 -17.19 23.99
C ARG A 106 1.34 -17.44 23.90
N ASP A 107 1.89 -17.51 22.69
CA ASP A 107 3.31 -17.74 22.42
C ASP A 107 4.16 -16.46 22.51
N LEU A 108 3.52 -15.30 22.65
CA LEU A 108 4.21 -14.02 22.87
C LEU A 108 4.70 -13.93 24.32
N ARG A 109 5.98 -13.56 24.49
CA ARG A 109 6.59 -13.34 25.81
C ARG A 109 7.18 -11.95 25.93
N VAL A 110 7.07 -11.38 27.13
CA VAL A 110 7.74 -10.12 27.49
C VAL A 110 9.22 -10.40 27.72
N VAL A 111 10.07 -9.54 27.18
CA VAL A 111 11.51 -9.56 27.42
C VAL A 111 11.91 -8.26 28.09
N TYR A 112 12.75 -8.32 29.12
CA TYR A 112 13.13 -7.14 29.89
C TYR A 112 14.55 -6.70 29.53
N GLN A 113 14.70 -5.47 29.02
CA GLN A 113 16.00 -4.88 28.75
C GLN A 113 16.36 -3.87 29.85
N PRO A 114 17.45 -4.09 30.61
CA PRO A 114 17.84 -3.17 31.67
C PRO A 114 18.43 -1.87 31.13
N ILE A 115 17.99 -0.75 31.68
CA ILE A 115 18.51 0.59 31.44
C ILE A 115 19.46 0.93 32.59
N VAL A 116 20.72 1.23 32.28
CA VAL A 116 21.79 1.48 33.27
C VAL A 116 22.08 2.96 33.39
N ALA A 117 22.15 3.47 34.62
CA ALA A 117 22.55 4.85 34.87
C ALA A 117 24.07 5.03 34.71
N MET A 118 24.51 5.83 33.74
CA MET A 118 25.92 6.01 33.38
C MET A 118 26.80 6.55 34.53
N ASN A 119 26.23 7.34 35.44
CA ASN A 119 26.95 7.94 36.56
C ASN A 119 27.24 6.97 37.71
N THR A 120 26.43 5.92 37.86
CA THR A 120 26.51 4.97 38.96
C THR A 120 26.79 3.55 38.48
N MET A 121 26.67 3.30 37.17
CA MET A 121 26.73 1.99 36.52
C MET A 121 25.77 0.96 37.14
N ARG A 122 24.67 1.42 37.77
CA ARG A 122 23.61 0.58 38.35
C ARG A 122 22.40 0.54 37.44
N ILE A 123 21.65 -0.56 37.53
CA ILE A 123 20.35 -0.69 36.85
C ILE A 123 19.40 0.37 37.42
N ALA A 124 18.85 1.19 36.54
CA ALA A 124 17.93 2.27 36.87
C ALA A 124 16.47 1.90 36.59
N SER A 125 16.21 1.17 35.51
CA SER A 125 14.87 0.67 35.13
C SER A 125 15.00 -0.50 34.15
N CYS A 126 13.88 -1.10 33.75
CA CYS A 126 13.80 -2.06 32.65
C CYS A 126 12.71 -1.65 31.67
N GLU A 127 13.00 -1.71 30.38
CA GLU A 127 12.00 -1.67 29.31
C GLU A 127 11.42 -3.08 29.13
N ALA A 128 10.11 -3.15 28.90
CA ALA A 128 9.32 -4.38 28.80
C ALA A 128 8.57 -4.41 27.47
#